data_AF-H1UXB5-F1
#
_entry.id   AF-H1UXB5-F1
#
_cell.length_a   1.000
_cell.length_b   1.000
_cell.length_c   1.000
_cell.angle_alpha   90.00
_cell.angle_beta   90.00
_cell.angle_gamma   90.00
#
_symmetry.space_group_name_H-M   'P 1'
#
loop_
_entity.id
_entity.type
_entity.pdbx_description
1 polymer ?
#
loop_
_entity_poly.entity_id
_entity_poly.type
_entity_poly.pdbx_seq_one_letter_code
_entity_poly.pdbx_strand_id
1 'polypeptide(L)'
;MSTKHFINDPTKLVNSALHSLTLTNPSLALDKSNKIIYRRPDPNAAAQVSVISGGGSGHEPSFSAMVGQGLLSAAVAGTIFASPSAEQVRTAIASRVDTAQGVLVTVMNYTGDVLNFGMAVEKARAAGLPVEMVVVGDDVGVGRTKAGKVGRRGIAGTVLVHKIAGALAAQGRPLADVAKVARLTAENLVSVGASLEHVHVPGRAIPSGEDEGTLRLGEAELGMGIHNEPGSGREKADLPGLVGKMLAQLLDQGDEDRAFLNVNSNEVVLLINNLGGVSALELGGITAEVASQLENSYGIRPVRVLSGTYMTSLNGLGFSISLLNVVNTDIGGPSMIQLLDFPTEATGWSSPILKETWEAKNEATREQEADAGQTTKPSDLKYDAAAATKGITAALQRVIAAEPEITKYDTVVGDGDCGIGLKRGAE
;
A
#
# COMPACT_ATOMS: atom_id res chain seq x y z
N MET A 1 4.33 4.44 -19.86
CA MET A 1 4.42 5.13 -18.55
C MET A 1 5.46 6.25 -18.62
N SER A 2 5.37 7.28 -17.77
CA SER A 2 6.33 8.40 -17.75
C SER A 2 7.75 7.93 -17.41
N THR A 3 8.71 8.30 -18.27
CA THR A 3 10.16 8.09 -18.08
C THR A 3 10.85 9.29 -17.43
N LYS A 4 10.07 10.32 -17.06
CA LYS A 4 10.58 11.58 -16.51
C LYS A 4 10.74 11.46 -15.00
N HIS A 5 11.90 11.90 -14.50
CA HIS A 5 12.24 11.92 -13.07
C HIS A 5 12.76 13.30 -12.67
N PHE A 6 12.45 13.74 -11.46
CA PHE A 6 13.00 15.00 -10.91
C PHE A 6 14.49 14.86 -10.55
N ILE A 7 14.96 13.65 -10.22
CA ILE A 7 16.36 13.34 -9.94
C ILE A 7 16.73 12.10 -10.75
N ASN A 8 17.64 12.25 -11.72
CA ASN A 8 18.06 11.17 -12.61
C ASN A 8 19.24 10.34 -12.07
N ASP A 9 20.04 10.90 -11.16
CA ASP A 9 21.11 10.15 -10.48
C ASP A 9 20.49 9.23 -9.42
N PRO A 10 20.51 7.89 -9.61
CA PRO A 10 19.86 6.96 -8.71
C PRO A 10 20.52 6.91 -7.33
N THR A 11 21.83 7.15 -7.23
CA THR A 11 22.55 7.15 -5.95
C THR A 11 22.22 8.40 -5.15
N LYS A 12 22.18 9.56 -5.83
CA LYS A 12 21.74 10.82 -5.22
C LYS A 12 20.28 10.72 -4.76
N LEU A 13 19.40 10.18 -5.60
CA LEU A 13 17.98 10.01 -5.30
C LEU A 13 17.76 9.19 -4.02
N VAL A 14 18.37 8.00 -3.91
CA VAL A 14 18.24 7.16 -2.72
C VAL A 14 18.74 7.87 -1.46
N ASN A 15 19.92 8.50 -1.52
CA ASN A 15 20.46 9.21 -0.36
C ASN A 15 19.62 10.43 0.04
N SER A 16 19.07 11.17 -0.93
CA SER A 16 18.17 12.29 -0.68
C SER A 16 16.86 11.84 -0.07
N ALA A 17 16.29 10.72 -0.54
CA ALA A 17 15.07 10.14 0.01
C ALA A 17 15.29 9.63 1.45
N LEU A 18 16.44 9.02 1.76
CA LEU A 18 16.77 8.65 3.13
C LEU A 18 16.98 9.88 4.03
N HIS A 19 17.64 10.92 3.51
CA HIS A 19 17.88 12.13 4.30
C HIS A 19 16.59 12.87 4.63
N SER A 20 15.61 12.90 3.73
CA SER A 20 14.32 13.56 3.98
C SER A 20 13.62 12.99 5.22
N LEU A 21 13.78 11.71 5.51
CA LEU A 21 13.21 11.07 6.70
C LEU A 21 13.74 11.66 8.01
N THR A 22 14.99 12.12 8.03
CA THR A 22 15.55 12.81 9.21
C THR A 22 15.01 14.23 9.38
N LEU A 23 14.42 14.80 8.32
CA LEU A 23 13.78 16.12 8.32
C LEU A 23 12.30 16.02 8.68
N THR A 24 11.62 14.97 8.23
CA THR A 24 10.19 14.73 8.52
C THR A 24 9.96 14.01 9.84
N ASN A 25 10.95 13.24 10.33
CA ASN A 25 10.94 12.65 11.66
C ASN A 25 12.30 12.88 12.36
N PRO A 26 12.39 13.86 13.30
CA PRO A 26 13.64 14.20 13.97
C PRO A 26 14.16 13.08 14.89
N SER A 27 13.33 12.09 15.23
CA SER A 27 13.76 10.91 15.99
C SER A 27 14.64 9.96 15.17
N LEU A 28 14.83 10.19 13.87
CA LEU A 28 15.60 9.33 12.98
C LEU A 28 16.99 9.88 12.67
N ALA A 29 17.95 8.97 12.51
CA ALA A 29 19.30 9.24 12.05
C ALA A 29 19.62 8.42 10.79
N LEU A 30 20.53 8.96 9.97
CA LEU A 30 20.96 8.38 8.71
C LEU A 30 22.46 8.05 8.74
N ASP A 31 22.79 6.77 8.60
CA ASP A 31 24.12 6.33 8.17
C ASP A 31 24.16 6.38 6.64
N LYS A 32 24.59 7.53 6.11
CA LYS A 32 24.62 7.79 4.67
C LYS A 32 25.55 6.82 3.92
N SER A 33 26.64 6.39 4.53
CA SER A 33 27.63 5.51 3.89
C SER A 33 27.06 4.11 3.65
N ASN A 34 26.29 3.60 4.61
CA ASN A 34 25.68 2.27 4.54
C ASN A 34 24.22 2.30 4.08
N LYS A 35 23.64 3.48 3.83
CA LYS A 35 22.23 3.68 3.48
C LYS A 35 21.27 3.08 4.51
N ILE A 36 21.56 3.31 5.79
CA ILE A 36 20.74 2.82 6.91
C ILE A 36 20.03 4.01 7.53
N ILE A 37 18.70 3.96 7.56
CA ILE A 37 17.89 4.84 8.40
C ILE A 37 17.54 4.09 9.68
N TYR A 38 17.69 4.72 10.83
CA TYR A 38 17.49 4.08 12.13
C TYR A 38 16.98 5.09 13.14
N ARG A 39 16.33 4.60 14.20
CA ARG A 39 15.93 5.42 15.33
C ARG A 39 17.16 5.92 16.07
N ARG A 40 17.17 7.21 16.42
CA ARG A 40 18.23 7.78 17.25
C ARG A 40 18.30 7.04 18.58
N PRO A 41 19.51 6.77 19.11
CA PRO A 41 19.67 6.27 20.47
C PRO A 41 19.02 7.24 21.45
N ASP A 42 18.17 6.71 22.33
CA ASP A 42 17.55 7.45 23.42
C ASP A 42 17.76 6.65 24.71
N PRO A 43 18.53 7.19 25.68
CA PRO A 43 18.79 6.49 26.94
C PRO A 43 17.54 6.31 27.81
N ASN A 44 16.46 7.04 27.52
CA ASN A 44 15.18 6.92 28.23
C ASN A 44 14.20 5.97 27.56
N ALA A 45 14.53 5.44 26.37
CA ALA A 45 13.65 4.51 25.67
C ALA A 45 13.59 3.17 26.43
N ALA A 46 12.39 2.60 26.52
CA ALA A 46 12.21 1.27 27.08
C ALA A 46 12.97 0.23 26.23
N ALA A 47 13.65 -0.69 26.92
CA ALA A 47 14.31 -1.82 26.28
C ALA A 47 13.28 -2.68 25.53
N GLN A 48 13.57 -3.00 24.27
CA GLN A 48 12.69 -3.76 23.40
C GLN A 48 13.50 -4.52 22.36
N VAL A 49 12.89 -5.56 21.76
CA VAL A 49 13.46 -6.22 20.58
C VAL A 49 13.60 -5.20 19.46
N SER A 50 14.75 -5.17 18.79
CA SER A 50 14.92 -4.33 17.61
C SER A 50 14.38 -5.04 16.37
N VAL A 51 13.47 -4.40 15.64
CA VAL A 51 12.94 -4.94 14.38
C VAL A 51 13.62 -4.23 13.21
N ILE A 52 14.31 -4.99 12.35
CA ILE A 52 15.02 -4.49 11.17
C ILE A 52 14.39 -5.07 9.91
N SER A 53 14.22 -4.24 8.89
CA SER A 53 13.93 -4.70 7.53
C SER A 53 14.79 -3.97 6.50
N GLY A 54 14.48 -4.14 5.22
CA GLY A 54 15.17 -3.47 4.12
C GLY A 54 14.98 -4.21 2.80
N GLY A 55 15.74 -3.79 1.81
CA GLY A 55 15.63 -4.28 0.43
C GLY A 55 16.10 -3.24 -0.57
N GLY A 56 15.82 -3.48 -1.85
CA GLY A 56 16.02 -2.47 -2.89
C GLY A 56 15.23 -1.19 -2.61
N SER A 57 15.78 -0.04 -3.01
CA SER A 57 15.03 1.23 -3.03
C SER A 57 14.04 1.27 -4.19
N GLY A 58 13.11 2.23 -4.16
CA GLY A 58 12.07 2.37 -5.17
C GLY A 58 10.71 1.79 -4.74
N HIS A 59 10.57 1.44 -3.46
CA HIS A 59 9.32 0.97 -2.86
C HIS A 59 8.81 1.89 -1.75
N GLU A 60 9.37 3.10 -1.64
CA GLU A 60 9.04 4.06 -0.60
C GLU A 60 7.52 4.29 -0.54
N PRO A 61 6.89 4.31 0.66
CA PRO A 61 7.52 4.42 1.98
C PRO A 61 8.22 3.15 2.51
N SER A 62 8.02 2.00 1.89
CA SER A 62 8.67 0.76 2.29
C SER A 62 10.17 0.75 2.00
N PHE A 63 11.06 0.37 2.93
CA PHE A 63 10.81 0.26 4.38
C PHE A 63 11.41 1.42 5.18
N SER A 64 12.12 2.33 4.52
CA SER A 64 12.84 3.41 5.18
C SER A 64 11.91 4.34 5.98
N ALA A 65 10.75 4.70 5.43
CA ALA A 65 9.77 5.54 6.13
C ALA A 65 8.93 4.77 7.15
N MET A 66 9.09 3.44 7.23
CA MET A 66 8.49 2.58 8.24
C MET A 66 9.32 2.53 9.54
N VAL A 67 10.46 3.22 9.59
CA VAL A 67 11.27 3.36 10.82
C VAL A 67 10.65 4.40 11.74
N GLY A 68 10.42 4.02 12.99
CA GLY A 68 9.80 4.85 14.01
C GLY A 68 9.39 4.05 15.24
N GLN A 69 9.09 4.73 16.35
CA GLN A 69 8.55 4.09 17.55
C GLN A 69 7.29 3.29 17.18
N GLY A 70 7.15 2.08 17.73
CA GLY A 70 6.00 1.19 17.48
C GLY A 70 6.01 0.44 16.13
N LEU A 71 7.08 0.58 15.32
CA LEU A 71 7.22 -0.11 14.04
C LEU A 71 8.67 -0.62 13.83
N LEU A 72 9.44 -0.16 12.84
CA LEU A 72 10.82 -0.61 12.65
C LEU A 72 11.83 0.20 13.49
N SER A 73 12.86 -0.48 14.00
CA SER A 73 14.03 0.14 14.63
C SER A 73 15.03 0.69 13.60
N ALA A 74 15.20 -0.03 12.48
CA ALA A 74 16.04 0.40 11.37
C ALA A 74 15.57 -0.22 10.04
N ALA A 75 15.94 0.42 8.94
CA ALA A 75 15.76 -0.11 7.60
C ALA A 75 17.04 0.09 6.78
N VAL A 76 17.39 -0.95 6.01
CA VAL A 76 18.61 -0.99 5.20
C VAL A 76 18.23 -0.87 3.72
N ALA A 77 18.64 0.22 3.09
CA ALA A 77 18.30 0.47 1.68
C ALA A 77 19.45 0.06 0.74
N GLY A 78 19.10 -0.68 -0.30
CA GLY A 78 19.99 -1.04 -1.39
C GLY A 78 20.16 0.07 -2.43
N THR A 79 20.40 -0.33 -3.68
CA THR A 79 20.16 0.55 -4.83
C THR A 79 18.74 0.33 -5.34
N ILE A 80 18.30 1.10 -6.34
CA ILE A 80 16.94 0.97 -6.86
C ILE A 80 16.75 -0.44 -7.45
N PHE A 81 15.80 -1.19 -6.88
CA PHE A 81 15.48 -2.59 -7.21
C PHE A 81 16.64 -3.58 -7.06
N ALA A 82 17.62 -3.30 -6.20
CA ALA A 82 18.64 -4.28 -5.84
C ALA A 82 18.89 -4.30 -4.34
N SER A 83 18.94 -5.51 -3.79
CA SER A 83 19.17 -5.80 -2.38
C SER A 83 20.39 -5.05 -1.81
N PRO A 84 20.35 -4.57 -0.54
CA PRO A 84 21.54 -4.12 0.15
C PRO A 84 22.52 -5.28 0.34
N SER A 85 23.80 -4.97 0.44
CA SER A 85 24.83 -5.98 0.71
C SER A 85 24.68 -6.57 2.12
N ALA A 86 25.12 -7.82 2.29
CA ALA A 86 25.18 -8.47 3.60
C ALA A 86 25.95 -7.63 4.65
N GLU A 87 26.94 -6.84 4.24
CA GLU A 87 27.73 -6.00 5.16
C GLU A 87 26.95 -4.77 5.64
N GLN A 88 26.14 -4.15 4.78
CA GLN A 88 25.23 -3.09 5.20
C GLN A 88 24.21 -3.61 6.21
N VAL A 89 23.63 -4.79 5.95
CA VAL A 89 22.67 -5.42 6.86
C VAL A 89 23.33 -5.80 8.19
N ARG A 90 24.54 -6.38 8.16
CA ARG A 90 25.31 -6.71 9.36
C ARG A 90 25.63 -5.47 10.19
N THR A 91 25.99 -4.37 9.54
CA THR A 91 26.24 -3.07 10.19
C THR A 91 25.00 -2.55 10.88
N ALA A 92 23.82 -2.68 10.27
CA ALA A 92 22.55 -2.29 10.89
C ALA A 92 22.28 -3.10 12.17
N ILE A 93 22.37 -4.42 12.07
CA ILE A 93 22.14 -5.36 13.19
C ILE A 93 23.11 -5.08 14.34
N ALA A 94 24.40 -4.95 14.05
CA ALA A 94 25.43 -4.92 15.09
C ALA A 94 25.73 -3.52 15.65
N SER A 95 25.32 -2.44 14.97
CA SER A 95 25.84 -1.09 15.30
C SER A 95 24.86 0.06 15.10
N ARG A 96 23.62 -0.19 14.66
CA ARG A 96 22.61 0.88 14.45
C ARG A 96 21.33 0.66 15.23
N VAL A 97 21.21 -0.44 15.97
CA VAL A 97 20.07 -0.74 16.84
C VAL A 97 20.53 -1.28 18.19
N ASP A 98 19.64 -1.28 19.19
CA ASP A 98 19.88 -1.96 20.45
C ASP A 98 19.73 -3.48 20.27
N THR A 99 20.70 -4.24 20.76
CA THR A 99 20.74 -5.71 20.67
C THR A 99 20.47 -6.40 22.00
N ALA A 100 20.27 -5.67 23.10
CA ALA A 100 20.16 -6.24 24.45
C ALA A 100 18.96 -7.19 24.60
N GLN A 101 17.84 -6.90 23.94
CA GLN A 101 16.66 -7.77 23.89
C GLN A 101 16.61 -8.64 22.61
N GLY A 102 17.67 -8.59 21.79
CA GLY A 102 17.77 -9.26 20.51
C GLY A 102 17.16 -8.50 19.33
N VAL A 103 17.38 -9.05 18.14
CA VAL A 103 17.04 -8.43 16.87
C VAL A 103 16.19 -9.37 16.03
N LEU A 104 15.02 -8.91 15.59
CA LEU A 104 14.24 -9.57 14.56
C LEU A 104 14.55 -8.93 13.21
N VAL A 105 14.95 -9.75 12.24
CA VAL A 105 15.16 -9.35 10.86
C VAL A 105 13.99 -9.85 10.01
N THR A 106 13.23 -8.95 9.41
CA THR A 106 12.16 -9.29 8.46
C THR A 106 12.61 -8.96 7.03
N VAL A 107 12.40 -9.89 6.11
CA VAL A 107 12.84 -9.74 4.72
C VAL A 107 11.77 -10.20 3.74
N MET A 108 11.63 -9.50 2.61
CA MET A 108 10.79 -9.97 1.50
C MET A 108 11.44 -11.18 0.81
N ASN A 109 10.64 -12.11 0.32
CA ASN A 109 11.14 -13.31 -0.34
C ASN A 109 11.61 -13.06 -1.79
N TYR A 110 12.73 -12.36 -1.92
CA TYR A 110 13.51 -12.25 -3.16
C TYR A 110 14.89 -12.84 -2.93
N THR A 111 15.42 -13.56 -3.92
CA THR A 111 16.68 -14.31 -3.77
C THR A 111 17.84 -13.44 -3.28
N GLY A 112 18.00 -12.23 -3.84
CA GLY A 112 19.04 -11.30 -3.40
C GLY A 112 18.90 -10.90 -1.93
N ASP A 113 17.67 -10.60 -1.50
CA ASP A 113 17.38 -10.20 -0.12
C ASP A 113 17.57 -11.36 0.85
N VAL A 114 17.01 -12.53 0.56
CA VAL A 114 17.14 -13.71 1.42
C VAL A 114 18.61 -14.11 1.60
N LEU A 115 19.42 -14.07 0.53
CA LEU A 115 20.85 -14.39 0.62
C LEU A 115 21.65 -13.35 1.40
N ASN A 116 21.46 -12.05 1.12
CA ASN A 116 22.22 -10.99 1.78
C ASN A 116 21.84 -10.86 3.27
N PHE A 117 20.54 -10.84 3.58
CA PHE A 117 20.07 -10.76 4.96
C PHE A 117 20.38 -12.04 5.73
N GLY A 118 20.21 -13.22 5.11
CA GLY A 118 20.58 -14.49 5.72
C GLY A 118 22.07 -14.56 6.08
N MET A 119 22.95 -14.16 5.16
CA MET A 119 24.40 -14.08 5.42
C MET A 119 24.73 -13.11 6.57
N ALA A 120 24.04 -11.96 6.64
CA ALA A 120 24.23 -10.99 7.71
C ALA A 120 23.78 -11.53 9.08
N VAL A 121 22.63 -12.22 9.11
CA VAL A 121 22.07 -12.88 10.30
C VAL A 121 23.01 -13.97 10.81
N GLU A 122 23.52 -14.83 9.93
CA GLU A 122 24.47 -15.88 10.33
C GLU A 122 25.77 -15.30 10.89
N LYS A 123 26.29 -14.22 10.29
CA LYS A 123 27.46 -13.51 10.84
C LYS A 123 27.18 -12.87 12.20
N ALA A 124 25.99 -12.30 12.39
CA ALA A 124 25.59 -11.71 13.67
C ALA A 124 25.44 -12.77 14.77
N ARG A 125 24.83 -13.92 14.45
CA ARG A 125 24.73 -15.09 15.34
C ARG A 125 26.11 -15.62 15.72
N ALA A 126 27.02 -15.76 14.76
CA ALA A 126 28.40 -16.17 15.00
C ALA A 126 29.18 -15.18 15.89
N ALA A 127 28.80 -13.90 15.88
CA ALA A 127 29.34 -12.88 16.79
C ALA A 127 28.66 -12.86 18.18
N GLY A 128 27.75 -13.79 18.46
CA GLY A 128 27.05 -13.92 19.74
C GLY A 128 25.80 -13.06 19.90
N LEU A 129 25.30 -12.43 18.83
CA LEU A 129 24.07 -11.63 18.90
C LEU A 129 22.83 -12.53 18.79
N PRO A 130 21.80 -12.34 19.66
CA PRO A 130 20.53 -13.03 19.53
C PRO A 130 19.72 -12.43 18.38
N VAL A 131 19.67 -13.15 17.25
CA VAL A 131 19.01 -12.70 16.02
C VAL A 131 18.08 -13.77 15.45
N GLU A 132 16.84 -13.40 15.18
CA GLU A 132 15.84 -14.18 14.45
C GLU A 132 15.62 -13.59 13.06
N MET A 133 15.23 -14.42 12.10
CA MET A 133 14.93 -14.00 10.74
C MET A 133 13.58 -14.55 10.29
N VAL A 134 12.74 -13.70 9.70
CA VAL A 134 11.45 -14.05 9.14
C VAL A 134 11.40 -13.60 7.69
N VAL A 135 11.15 -14.56 6.79
CA VAL A 135 10.96 -14.32 5.38
C VAL A 135 9.46 -14.18 5.10
N VAL A 136 9.07 -13.10 4.43
CA VAL A 136 7.68 -12.82 4.05
C VAL A 136 7.51 -13.07 2.56
N GLY A 137 6.66 -14.04 2.23
CA GLY A 137 6.21 -14.31 0.87
C GLY A 137 4.70 -14.43 0.87
N ASP A 138 4.02 -13.36 0.50
CA ASP A 138 2.56 -13.21 0.51
C ASP A 138 1.94 -13.19 -0.89
N ASP A 139 2.74 -13.01 -1.94
CA ASP A 139 2.24 -12.85 -3.31
C ASP A 139 1.72 -14.15 -3.95
N VAL A 140 0.43 -14.20 -4.26
CA VAL A 140 -0.22 -15.33 -4.95
C VAL A 140 -0.13 -15.23 -6.48
N GLY A 141 0.37 -14.12 -7.02
CA GLY A 141 0.62 -13.96 -8.45
C GLY A 141 1.62 -14.98 -9.00
N VAL A 142 2.47 -15.55 -8.14
CA VAL A 142 3.34 -16.69 -8.44
C VAL A 142 2.77 -17.95 -7.79
N GLY A 143 2.10 -18.79 -8.58
CA GLY A 143 1.60 -20.08 -8.12
C GLY A 143 2.72 -21.07 -7.78
N ARG A 144 2.39 -22.12 -7.03
CA ARG A 144 3.33 -23.11 -6.47
C ARG A 144 4.24 -23.72 -7.54
N THR A 145 3.67 -24.04 -8.70
CA THR A 145 4.40 -24.65 -9.82
C THR A 145 5.55 -23.76 -10.29
N LYS A 146 5.28 -22.45 -10.46
CA LYS A 146 6.27 -21.45 -10.91
C LYS A 146 7.24 -21.07 -9.80
N ALA A 147 6.74 -20.98 -8.55
CA ALA A 147 7.52 -20.62 -7.37
C ALA A 147 8.60 -21.67 -7.02
N GLY A 148 8.31 -22.95 -7.26
CA GLY A 148 9.22 -24.05 -6.96
C GLY A 148 9.73 -23.99 -5.52
N LYS A 149 11.04 -24.17 -5.34
CA LYS A 149 11.70 -24.09 -4.01
C LYS A 149 11.91 -22.67 -3.50
N VAL A 150 11.81 -21.66 -4.37
CA VAL A 150 12.02 -20.25 -3.99
C VAL A 150 10.81 -19.73 -3.22
N GLY A 151 9.61 -20.20 -3.56
CA GLY A 151 8.37 -19.79 -2.91
C GLY A 151 7.78 -18.49 -3.48
N ARG A 152 6.74 -17.97 -2.81
CA ARG A 152 6.02 -16.74 -3.19
C ARG A 152 6.89 -15.51 -3.02
N ARG A 153 6.74 -14.50 -3.89
CA ARG A 153 7.37 -13.18 -3.68
C ARG A 153 6.81 -12.50 -2.43
N GLY A 154 7.61 -11.63 -1.80
CA GLY A 154 7.12 -10.70 -0.77
C GLY A 154 6.68 -9.38 -1.41
N ILE A 155 5.48 -8.90 -1.10
CA ILE A 155 4.95 -7.62 -1.60
C ILE A 155 4.26 -6.84 -0.45
N ALA A 156 3.24 -6.04 -0.76
CA ALA A 156 2.67 -5.02 0.10
C ALA A 156 2.24 -5.54 1.48
N GLY A 157 1.77 -6.78 1.62
CA GLY A 157 1.33 -7.30 2.92
C GLY A 157 2.47 -7.42 3.95
N THR A 158 3.74 -7.41 3.50
CA THR A 158 4.92 -7.32 4.38
C THR A 158 4.83 -6.17 5.39
N VAL A 159 4.18 -5.05 5.03
CA VAL A 159 4.01 -3.91 5.95
C VAL A 159 3.13 -4.26 7.16
N LEU A 160 2.18 -5.20 7.02
CA LEU A 160 1.36 -5.68 8.13
C LEU A 160 2.19 -6.53 9.11
N VAL A 161 3.11 -7.35 8.58
CA VAL A 161 4.08 -8.10 9.40
C VAL A 161 4.95 -7.13 10.20
N HIS A 162 5.46 -6.07 9.57
CA HIS A 162 6.25 -5.03 10.24
C HIS A 162 5.46 -4.31 11.32
N LYS A 163 4.21 -3.94 11.04
CA LYS A 163 3.37 -3.25 12.02
C LYS A 163 3.09 -4.10 13.24
N ILE A 164 2.70 -5.35 13.03
CA ILE A 164 2.35 -6.28 14.11
C ILE A 164 3.60 -6.63 14.94
N ALA A 165 4.72 -6.96 14.29
CA ALA A 165 5.96 -7.29 14.97
C ALA A 165 6.55 -6.09 15.74
N GLY A 166 6.58 -4.91 15.11
CA GLY A 166 7.07 -3.67 15.72
C GLY A 166 6.24 -3.22 16.92
N ALA A 167 4.91 -3.33 16.83
CA ALA A 167 4.02 -3.05 17.95
C ALA A 167 4.23 -4.01 19.12
N LEU A 168 4.43 -5.31 18.82
CA LEU A 168 4.64 -6.33 19.85
C LEU A 168 6.00 -6.15 20.53
N ALA A 169 7.04 -5.82 19.76
CA ALA A 169 8.34 -5.47 20.27
C ALA A 169 8.27 -4.23 21.19
N ALA A 170 7.54 -3.18 20.78
CA ALA A 170 7.37 -1.97 21.57
C ALA A 170 6.64 -2.19 22.91
N GLN A 171 5.93 -3.30 23.07
CA GLN A 171 5.33 -3.74 24.34
C GLN A 171 6.30 -4.57 25.20
N GLY A 172 7.58 -4.66 24.82
CA GLY A 172 8.63 -5.33 25.59
C GLY A 172 8.57 -6.86 25.54
N ARG A 173 7.88 -7.45 24.55
CA ARG A 173 7.80 -8.91 24.41
C ARG A 173 9.14 -9.51 23.97
N PRO A 174 9.48 -10.73 24.41
CA PRO A 174 10.77 -11.36 24.11
C PRO A 174 10.90 -11.69 22.62
N LEU A 175 12.14 -11.75 22.11
CA LEU A 175 12.45 -12.02 20.70
C LEU A 175 11.70 -13.26 20.15
N ALA A 176 11.59 -14.32 20.93
CA ALA A 176 10.90 -15.55 20.52
C ALA A 176 9.41 -15.31 20.23
N ASP A 177 8.71 -14.52 21.06
CA ASP A 177 7.31 -14.17 20.85
C ASP A 177 7.16 -13.25 19.63
N VAL A 178 8.04 -12.25 19.49
CA VAL A 178 8.00 -11.32 18.35
C VAL A 178 8.24 -12.07 17.04
N ALA A 179 9.22 -12.97 16.98
CA ALA A 179 9.48 -13.80 15.82
C ALA A 179 8.33 -14.77 15.53
N LYS A 180 7.75 -15.40 16.55
CA LYS A 180 6.59 -16.29 16.41
C LYS A 180 5.41 -15.56 15.78
N VAL A 181 5.03 -14.40 16.31
CA VAL A 181 3.88 -13.64 15.80
C VAL A 181 4.18 -13.09 14.40
N ALA A 182 5.41 -12.64 14.11
CA ALA A 182 5.79 -12.21 12.77
C ALA A 182 5.63 -13.33 11.73
N ARG A 183 6.08 -14.55 12.03
CA ARG A 183 5.88 -15.73 11.16
C ARG A 183 4.39 -16.06 10.99
N LEU A 184 3.66 -16.09 12.09
CA LEU A 184 2.22 -16.36 12.09
C LEU A 184 1.46 -15.36 11.22
N THR A 185 1.79 -14.06 11.30
CA THR A 185 1.20 -13.04 10.43
C THR A 185 1.56 -13.28 8.97
N ALA A 186 2.83 -13.59 8.65
CA ALA A 186 3.26 -13.86 7.28
C ALA A 186 2.59 -15.11 6.67
N GLU A 187 2.33 -16.14 7.49
CA GLU A 187 1.63 -17.37 7.09
C GLU A 187 0.13 -17.15 6.84
N ASN A 188 -0.47 -16.15 7.48
CA ASN A 188 -1.89 -15.82 7.36
C ASN A 188 -2.17 -14.66 6.40
N LEU A 189 -1.28 -14.45 5.44
CA LEU A 189 -1.29 -13.31 4.52
C LEU A 189 -1.25 -13.79 3.06
N VAL A 190 -2.10 -13.19 2.24
CA VAL A 190 -2.11 -13.35 0.77
C VAL A 190 -2.26 -11.99 0.11
N SER A 191 -1.54 -11.79 -0.99
CA SER A 191 -1.53 -10.53 -1.75
C SER A 191 -1.47 -10.78 -3.25
N VAL A 192 -2.05 -9.89 -4.05
CA VAL A 192 -1.89 -9.89 -5.51
C VAL A 192 -1.91 -8.46 -6.03
N GLY A 193 -1.01 -8.17 -6.97
CA GLY A 193 -0.96 -6.88 -7.67
C GLY A 193 -1.57 -6.92 -9.07
N ALA A 194 -1.95 -5.77 -9.60
CA ALA A 194 -2.20 -5.57 -11.01
C ALA A 194 -1.61 -4.23 -11.47
N SER A 195 -1.15 -4.15 -12.71
CA SER A 195 -0.54 -2.93 -13.25
C SER A 195 -0.93 -2.69 -14.69
N LEU A 196 -1.08 -1.42 -15.04
CA LEU A 196 -1.40 -0.97 -16.39
C LEU A 196 -0.13 -0.74 -17.24
N GLU A 197 1.05 -0.70 -16.62
CA GLU A 197 2.33 -0.62 -17.32
C GLU A 197 3.54 -0.99 -16.44
N HIS A 198 4.67 -1.33 -17.06
CA HIS A 198 5.99 -1.42 -16.45
C HIS A 198 6.54 -0.06 -16.00
N VAL A 199 7.28 -0.07 -14.89
CA VAL A 199 7.94 1.12 -14.35
C VAL A 199 9.29 1.39 -14.99
N HIS A 200 9.63 2.68 -15.12
CA HIS A 200 10.95 3.10 -15.57
C HIS A 200 11.87 3.40 -14.38
N VAL A 201 13.01 2.72 -14.32
CA VAL A 201 14.03 2.94 -13.28
C VAL A 201 14.90 4.16 -13.60
N PRO A 202 15.00 5.18 -12.72
CA PRO A 202 15.87 6.34 -12.93
C PRO A 202 17.31 5.95 -13.31
N GLY A 203 17.85 6.62 -14.33
CA GLY A 203 19.21 6.38 -14.82
C GLY A 203 19.37 5.16 -15.75
N ARG A 204 18.30 4.40 -16.02
CA ARG A 204 18.31 3.40 -17.11
C ARG A 204 17.98 4.04 -18.46
N ALA A 205 18.31 3.33 -19.54
CA ALA A 205 17.92 3.73 -20.89
C ALA A 205 16.40 3.75 -21.02
N ILE A 206 15.89 4.72 -21.78
CA ILE A 206 14.47 4.81 -22.09
C ILE A 206 14.14 3.68 -23.07
N PRO A 207 13.16 2.80 -22.74
CA PRO A 207 12.66 1.77 -23.64
C PRO A 207 12.32 2.34 -25.02
N SER A 208 12.68 1.63 -26.09
CA SER A 208 12.02 1.86 -27.37
C SER A 208 10.55 1.44 -27.21
N GLY A 209 9.60 2.20 -27.77
CA GLY A 209 8.16 1.94 -27.59
C GLY A 209 7.64 0.58 -28.10
N GLU A 210 8.52 -0.32 -28.52
CA GLU A 210 8.26 -1.69 -29.00
C GLU A 210 8.90 -2.77 -28.11
N ASP A 211 9.42 -2.42 -26.94
CA ASP A 211 10.11 -3.38 -26.05
C ASP A 211 9.17 -4.50 -25.57
N GLU A 212 9.69 -5.73 -25.54
CA GLU A 212 9.04 -6.92 -25.00
C GLU A 212 8.64 -6.67 -23.53
N GLY A 213 7.34 -6.39 -23.31
CA GLY A 213 6.80 -6.11 -21.97
C GLY A 213 5.82 -4.94 -21.92
N THR A 214 5.80 -4.08 -22.93
CA THR A 214 4.86 -2.95 -23.00
C THR A 214 3.42 -3.47 -23.05
N LEU A 215 2.54 -2.91 -22.21
CA LEU A 215 1.12 -3.24 -22.19
C LEU A 215 0.36 -2.37 -23.19
N ARG A 216 -0.57 -2.97 -23.93
CA ARG A 216 -1.37 -2.22 -24.90
C ARG A 216 -2.44 -1.39 -24.18
N LEU A 217 -2.99 -0.39 -24.88
CA LEU A 217 -4.12 0.37 -24.36
C LEU A 217 -5.28 -0.58 -24.03
N GLY A 218 -5.76 -0.51 -22.78
CA GLY A 218 -6.82 -1.37 -22.29
C GLY A 218 -6.35 -2.75 -21.80
N GLU A 219 -5.04 -3.02 -21.74
CA GLU A 219 -4.46 -4.19 -21.07
C GLU A 219 -4.01 -3.84 -19.64
N ALA A 220 -4.07 -4.83 -18.77
CA ALA A 220 -3.50 -4.84 -17.44
C ALA A 220 -2.72 -6.16 -17.24
N GLU A 221 -1.62 -6.14 -16.50
CA GLU A 221 -0.91 -7.35 -16.10
C GLU A 221 -1.27 -7.74 -14.67
N LEU A 222 -1.91 -8.90 -14.54
CA LEU A 222 -2.34 -9.48 -13.28
C LEU A 222 -1.19 -10.26 -12.64
N GLY A 223 -0.90 -9.95 -11.38
CA GLY A 223 0.17 -10.56 -10.60
C GLY A 223 1.56 -10.04 -10.99
N MET A 224 1.67 -8.88 -11.63
CA MET A 224 2.99 -8.28 -11.91
C MET A 224 3.74 -8.01 -10.59
N GLY A 225 5.04 -8.31 -10.57
CA GLY A 225 5.88 -8.08 -9.39
C GLY A 225 6.24 -6.59 -9.20
N ILE A 226 6.76 -6.25 -8.02
CA ILE A 226 7.13 -4.87 -7.68
C ILE A 226 8.40 -4.39 -8.40
N HIS A 227 9.10 -5.23 -9.16
CA HIS A 227 10.27 -4.87 -9.97
C HIS A 227 10.07 -5.14 -11.48
N ASN A 228 8.82 -5.12 -11.96
CA ASN A 228 8.42 -5.52 -13.32
C ASN A 228 8.59 -7.02 -13.62
N GLU A 229 8.63 -7.89 -12.61
CA GLU A 229 8.66 -9.33 -12.88
C GLU A 229 7.34 -9.81 -13.50
N PRO A 230 7.39 -10.68 -14.52
CA PRO A 230 6.21 -11.13 -15.23
C PRO A 230 5.15 -11.71 -14.30
N GLY A 231 3.92 -11.27 -14.52
CA GLY A 231 2.75 -11.70 -13.78
C GLY A 231 2.25 -13.10 -14.15
N SER A 232 1.01 -13.34 -13.73
CA SER A 232 0.26 -14.57 -13.99
C SER A 232 -0.48 -14.54 -15.33
N GLY A 233 -0.75 -13.35 -15.87
CA GLY A 233 -1.41 -13.18 -17.16
C GLY A 233 -1.71 -11.73 -17.52
N ARG A 234 -2.02 -11.50 -18.79
CA ARG A 234 -2.54 -10.22 -19.29
C ARG A 234 -4.06 -10.26 -19.33
N GLU A 235 -4.66 -9.17 -18.93
CA GLU A 235 -6.10 -9.03 -18.73
C GLU A 235 -6.62 -7.74 -19.34
N LYS A 236 -7.93 -7.64 -19.53
CA LYS A 236 -8.56 -6.37 -19.87
C LYS A 236 -8.49 -5.44 -18.65
N ALA A 237 -8.13 -4.18 -18.86
CA ALA A 237 -8.16 -3.11 -17.86
C ALA A 237 -9.60 -2.65 -17.58
N ASP A 238 -10.42 -3.58 -17.11
CA ASP A 238 -11.79 -3.40 -16.63
C ASP A 238 -11.77 -3.66 -15.11
N LEU A 239 -12.06 -2.65 -14.30
CA LEU A 239 -11.84 -2.73 -12.85
C LEU A 239 -12.67 -3.86 -12.19
N PRO A 240 -14.00 -3.97 -12.37
CA PRO A 240 -14.78 -5.07 -11.82
C PRO A 240 -14.27 -6.46 -12.23
N GLY A 241 -14.00 -6.69 -13.52
CA GLY A 241 -13.50 -7.97 -14.00
C GLY A 241 -12.10 -8.29 -13.49
N LEU A 242 -11.20 -7.30 -13.44
CA LEU A 242 -9.85 -7.45 -12.92
C LEU A 242 -9.86 -7.76 -11.41
N VAL A 243 -10.65 -7.02 -10.62
CA VAL A 243 -10.81 -7.27 -9.18
C VAL A 243 -11.39 -8.66 -8.93
N GLY A 244 -12.39 -9.10 -9.70
CA GLY A 244 -12.94 -10.45 -9.57
C GLY A 244 -11.90 -11.55 -9.77
N LYS A 245 -11.00 -11.37 -10.76
CA LYS A 245 -9.87 -12.29 -10.98
C LYS A 245 -8.81 -12.23 -9.88
N MET A 246 -8.51 -11.03 -9.37
CA MET A 246 -7.59 -10.86 -8.23
C MET A 246 -8.13 -11.56 -6.98
N LEU A 247 -9.40 -11.36 -6.64
CA LEU A 247 -10.04 -12.00 -5.49
C LEU A 247 -10.13 -13.52 -5.66
N ALA A 248 -10.40 -14.01 -6.87
CA ALA A 248 -10.34 -15.44 -7.17
C ALA A 248 -8.95 -16.03 -6.88
N GLN A 249 -7.86 -15.37 -7.31
CA GLN A 249 -6.50 -15.84 -6.99
C GLN A 249 -6.20 -15.85 -5.48
N LEU A 250 -6.82 -14.96 -4.70
CA LEU A 250 -6.62 -14.86 -3.25
C LEU A 250 -7.44 -15.88 -2.45
N LEU A 251 -8.64 -16.22 -2.92
CA LEU A 251 -9.68 -16.85 -2.10
C LEU A 251 -10.19 -18.19 -2.64
N ASP A 252 -10.05 -18.48 -3.94
CA ASP A 252 -10.55 -19.71 -4.53
C ASP A 252 -9.76 -20.94 -4.05
N GLN A 253 -10.41 -21.76 -3.22
CA GLN A 253 -9.81 -23.00 -2.70
C GLN A 253 -9.73 -24.11 -3.77
N GLY A 254 -10.38 -23.93 -4.92
CA GLY A 254 -10.27 -24.81 -6.08
C GLY A 254 -9.01 -24.58 -6.93
N ASP A 255 -8.33 -23.44 -6.79
CA ASP A 255 -7.03 -23.20 -7.45
C ASP A 255 -5.92 -23.88 -6.64
N GLU A 256 -5.64 -25.15 -6.91
CA GLU A 256 -4.57 -25.91 -6.24
C GLU A 256 -3.18 -25.25 -6.35
N ASP A 257 -2.96 -24.41 -7.38
CA ASP A 257 -1.69 -23.72 -7.59
C ASP A 257 -1.59 -22.45 -6.72
N ARG A 258 -2.71 -21.78 -6.37
CA ARG A 258 -2.74 -20.50 -5.62
C ARG A 258 -3.54 -20.47 -4.32
N ALA A 259 -4.22 -21.54 -3.91
CA ALA A 259 -4.95 -21.62 -2.65
C ALA A 259 -3.97 -21.70 -1.44
N PHE A 260 -3.18 -20.66 -1.22
CA PHE A 260 -2.13 -20.59 -0.20
C PHE A 260 -2.66 -20.38 1.21
N LEU A 261 -3.87 -19.82 1.32
CA LEU A 261 -4.52 -19.51 2.57
C LEU A 261 -6.00 -19.87 2.48
N ASN A 262 -6.51 -20.53 3.52
CA ASN A 262 -7.94 -20.67 3.73
C ASN A 262 -8.40 -19.57 4.71
N VAL A 263 -9.12 -18.58 4.21
CA VAL A 263 -9.65 -17.49 5.03
C VAL A 263 -10.86 -18.00 5.81
N ASN A 264 -10.61 -18.39 7.05
CA ASN A 264 -11.58 -19.04 7.94
C ASN A 264 -11.90 -18.21 9.19
N SER A 265 -11.34 -17.01 9.30
CA SER A 265 -11.64 -16.07 10.38
C SER A 265 -12.81 -15.17 10.02
N ASN A 266 -13.61 -14.80 11.02
CA ASN A 266 -14.60 -13.73 10.91
C ASN A 266 -13.94 -12.33 10.94
N GLU A 267 -12.64 -12.26 11.22
CA GLU A 267 -11.86 -11.04 11.27
C GLU A 267 -10.84 -11.05 10.12
N VAL A 268 -11.09 -10.23 9.10
CA VAL A 268 -10.19 -10.05 7.96
C VAL A 268 -9.74 -8.59 7.88
N VAL A 269 -8.44 -8.38 7.70
CA VAL A 269 -7.89 -7.05 7.40
C VAL A 269 -7.65 -6.95 5.89
N LEU A 270 -8.17 -5.88 5.30
CA LEU A 270 -7.95 -5.53 3.90
C LEU A 270 -6.91 -4.41 3.80
N LEU A 271 -5.90 -4.60 2.95
CA LEU A 271 -4.98 -3.54 2.53
C LEU A 271 -5.07 -3.34 1.01
N ILE A 272 -5.48 -2.15 0.60
CA ILE A 272 -5.42 -1.65 -0.77
C ILE A 272 -4.19 -0.75 -0.88
N ASN A 273 -3.19 -1.21 -1.63
CA ASN A 273 -1.92 -0.54 -1.76
C ASN A 273 -1.73 0.05 -3.16
N ASN A 274 -1.37 1.33 -3.23
CA ASN A 274 -1.00 2.04 -4.44
C ASN A 274 0.47 1.79 -4.80
N LEU A 275 0.75 1.37 -6.04
CA LEU A 275 2.11 1.16 -6.54
C LEU A 275 2.84 2.46 -6.90
N GLY A 276 2.20 3.62 -6.72
CA GLY A 276 2.79 4.95 -6.73
C GLY A 276 2.22 5.88 -7.80
N GLY A 277 1.66 5.32 -8.88
CA GLY A 277 1.15 6.07 -10.04
C GLY A 277 -0.37 6.21 -10.11
N VAL A 278 -1.14 5.58 -9.21
CA VAL A 278 -2.61 5.65 -9.21
C VAL A 278 -3.07 6.91 -8.50
N SER A 279 -4.06 7.63 -9.03
CA SER A 279 -4.61 8.83 -8.39
C SER A 279 -5.38 8.49 -7.11
N ALA A 280 -5.49 9.45 -6.18
CA ALA A 280 -6.29 9.26 -4.97
C ALA A 280 -7.78 8.99 -5.27
N LEU A 281 -8.30 9.58 -6.36
CA LEU A 281 -9.65 9.34 -6.85
C LEU A 281 -9.84 7.89 -7.30
N GLU A 282 -8.94 7.39 -8.14
CA GLU A 282 -8.98 5.99 -8.60
C GLU A 282 -8.78 5.02 -7.45
N LEU A 283 -7.87 5.31 -6.51
CA LEU A 283 -7.65 4.46 -5.33
C LEU A 283 -8.92 4.34 -4.47
N GLY A 284 -9.70 5.42 -4.35
CA GLY A 284 -11.02 5.41 -3.71
C GLY A 284 -12.01 4.49 -4.44
N GLY A 285 -12.07 4.59 -5.77
CA GLY A 285 -12.90 3.72 -6.61
C GLY A 285 -12.51 2.25 -6.52
N ILE A 286 -11.21 1.95 -6.58
CA ILE A 286 -10.64 0.60 -6.39
C ILE A 286 -11.03 0.05 -5.01
N THR A 287 -10.90 0.87 -3.96
CA THR A 287 -11.25 0.44 -2.59
C THR A 287 -12.72 0.08 -2.48
N ALA A 288 -13.61 0.90 -3.06
CA ALA A 288 -15.05 0.64 -3.07
C ALA A 288 -15.40 -0.65 -3.83
N GLU A 289 -14.80 -0.86 -5.00
CA GLU A 289 -15.03 -2.07 -5.82
C GLU A 289 -14.58 -3.35 -5.08
N VAL A 290 -13.37 -3.34 -4.52
CA VAL A 290 -12.82 -4.50 -3.80
C VAL A 290 -13.65 -4.83 -2.57
N ALA A 291 -14.01 -3.82 -1.77
CA ALA A 291 -14.85 -4.02 -0.59
C ALA A 291 -16.24 -4.57 -0.95
N SER A 292 -16.86 -4.03 -2.01
CA SER A 292 -18.15 -4.50 -2.53
C SER A 292 -18.10 -5.96 -2.97
N GLN A 293 -17.09 -6.36 -3.73
CA GLN A 293 -16.98 -7.75 -4.21
C GLN A 293 -16.63 -8.73 -3.08
N LEU A 294 -15.77 -8.36 -2.13
CA LEU A 294 -15.49 -9.18 -0.95
C LEU A 294 -16.77 -9.49 -0.17
N GLU A 295 -17.62 -8.48 0.03
CA GLU A 295 -18.89 -8.66 0.71
C GLU A 295 -19.88 -9.49 -0.12
N ASN A 296 -20.12 -9.10 -1.37
CA ASN A 296 -21.19 -9.68 -2.18
C ASN A 296 -20.87 -11.10 -2.70
N SER A 297 -19.60 -11.38 -3.01
CA SER A 297 -19.18 -12.66 -3.60
C SER A 297 -18.61 -13.63 -2.58
N TYR A 298 -18.02 -13.14 -1.49
CA TYR A 298 -17.35 -13.98 -0.49
C TYR A 298 -17.95 -13.86 0.92
N GLY A 299 -18.90 -12.94 1.17
CA GLY A 299 -19.47 -12.72 2.49
C GLY A 299 -18.45 -12.11 3.49
N ILE A 300 -17.33 -11.59 3.01
CA ILE A 300 -16.26 -11.03 3.83
C ILE A 300 -16.47 -9.53 3.96
N ARG A 301 -16.77 -9.07 5.18
CA ARG A 301 -16.71 -7.65 5.55
C ARG A 301 -15.45 -7.41 6.37
N PRO A 302 -14.42 -6.74 5.83
CA PRO A 302 -13.19 -6.50 6.57
C PRO A 302 -13.44 -5.75 7.88
N VAL A 303 -12.79 -6.18 8.97
CA VAL A 303 -12.82 -5.45 10.25
C VAL A 303 -11.89 -4.24 10.24
N ARG A 304 -11.00 -4.18 9.24
CA ARG A 304 -10.07 -3.10 8.97
C ARG A 304 -9.87 -2.94 7.48
N VAL A 305 -9.90 -1.70 7.01
CA VAL A 305 -9.49 -1.35 5.66
C VAL A 305 -8.38 -0.31 5.75
N LEU A 306 -7.21 -0.64 5.21
CA LEU A 306 -6.11 0.27 4.96
C LEU A 306 -6.09 0.56 3.46
N SER A 307 -6.13 1.83 3.07
CA SER A 307 -6.06 2.22 1.67
C SER A 307 -5.10 3.40 1.52
N GLY A 308 -4.05 3.22 0.72
CA GLY A 308 -3.00 4.22 0.59
C GLY A 308 -1.74 3.70 -0.10
N THR A 309 -0.65 4.42 0.07
CA THR A 309 0.65 4.09 -0.51
C THR A 309 1.56 3.54 0.57
N TYR A 310 1.73 2.22 0.63
CA TYR A 310 2.51 1.54 1.67
C TYR A 310 3.77 0.86 1.12
N MET A 311 3.70 0.30 -0.09
CA MET A 311 4.82 -0.29 -0.82
C MET A 311 4.64 0.00 -2.31
N THR A 312 5.44 0.93 -2.84
CA THR A 312 5.35 1.32 -4.24
C THR A 312 6.17 0.40 -5.15
N SER A 313 6.04 0.64 -6.45
CA SER A 313 7.07 0.36 -7.44
C SER A 313 7.33 1.68 -8.18
N LEU A 314 8.12 2.58 -7.59
CA LEU A 314 8.37 3.92 -8.10
C LEU A 314 7.05 4.67 -8.43
N ASN A 315 6.81 4.95 -9.72
CA ASN A 315 5.61 5.58 -10.26
C ASN A 315 4.63 4.57 -10.88
N GLY A 316 4.61 3.34 -10.36
CA GLY A 316 3.84 2.21 -10.87
C GLY A 316 2.36 2.51 -10.97
N LEU A 317 1.84 2.44 -12.20
CA LEU A 317 0.43 2.64 -12.49
C LEU A 317 -0.33 1.34 -12.21
N GLY A 318 -0.50 1.04 -10.93
CA GLY A 318 -1.15 -0.18 -10.48
C GLY A 318 -1.43 -0.19 -8.98
N PHE A 319 -2.09 -1.25 -8.54
CA PHE A 319 -2.46 -1.43 -7.15
C PHE A 319 -2.31 -2.89 -6.74
N SER A 320 -2.32 -3.16 -5.44
CA SER A 320 -2.38 -4.52 -4.91
C SER A 320 -3.43 -4.65 -3.81
N ILE A 321 -3.99 -5.85 -3.70
CA ILE A 321 -4.92 -6.24 -2.65
C ILE A 321 -4.15 -7.21 -1.75
N SER A 322 -4.16 -6.97 -0.44
CA SER A 322 -3.69 -7.91 0.56
C SER A 322 -4.80 -8.22 1.56
N LEU A 323 -4.94 -9.51 1.89
CA LEU A 323 -5.85 -9.99 2.93
C LEU A 323 -5.03 -10.66 4.03
N LEU A 324 -5.24 -10.21 5.27
CA LEU A 324 -4.72 -10.86 6.47
C LEU A 324 -5.89 -11.55 7.19
N ASN A 325 -5.81 -12.88 7.29
CA ASN A 325 -6.70 -13.70 8.10
C ASN A 325 -6.29 -13.55 9.57
N VAL A 326 -7.12 -12.89 10.38
CA VAL A 326 -6.76 -12.64 11.79
C VAL A 326 -6.93 -13.93 12.58
N VAL A 327 -5.84 -14.38 13.18
CA VAL A 327 -5.78 -15.58 14.02
C VAL A 327 -5.29 -15.23 15.43
N ASN A 328 -5.50 -16.15 16.37
CA ASN A 328 -4.96 -15.99 17.72
C ASN A 328 -3.43 -15.98 17.67
N THR A 329 -2.80 -15.05 18.39
CA THR A 329 -1.34 -14.93 18.43
C THR A 329 -0.66 -16.04 19.24
N ASP A 330 -1.41 -16.81 20.03
CA ASP A 330 -0.94 -17.92 20.86
C ASP A 330 0.19 -17.54 21.84
N ILE A 331 0.20 -16.28 22.29
CA ILE A 331 1.15 -15.74 23.27
C ILE A 331 0.47 -15.08 24.48
N GLY A 332 -0.84 -15.32 24.66
CA GLY A 332 -1.65 -14.73 25.74
C GLY A 332 -2.08 -13.27 25.49
N GLY A 333 -2.07 -12.82 24.23
CA GLY A 333 -2.35 -11.45 23.83
C GLY A 333 -1.09 -10.58 23.71
N PRO A 334 -1.19 -9.41 23.06
CA PRO A 334 -2.39 -8.83 22.42
C PRO A 334 -2.83 -9.54 21.12
N SER A 335 -4.02 -9.21 20.61
CA SER A 335 -4.50 -9.69 19.30
C SER A 335 -3.80 -8.98 18.13
N MET A 336 -3.89 -9.55 16.92
CA MET A 336 -3.32 -8.88 15.73
C MET A 336 -3.95 -7.52 15.45
N ILE A 337 -5.26 -7.34 15.70
CA ILE A 337 -5.95 -6.05 15.53
C ILE A 337 -5.43 -5.02 16.53
N GLN A 338 -5.28 -5.39 17.81
CA GLN A 338 -4.70 -4.49 18.82
C GLN A 338 -3.27 -4.08 18.46
N LEU A 339 -2.48 -4.99 17.88
CA LEU A 339 -1.14 -4.70 17.39
C LEU A 339 -1.15 -3.80 16.16
N LEU A 340 -2.11 -3.99 15.25
CA LEU A 340 -2.29 -3.12 14.08
C LEU A 340 -2.64 -1.69 14.51
N ASP A 341 -3.51 -1.54 15.51
CA ASP A 341 -3.96 -0.24 16.03
C ASP A 341 -2.96 0.44 16.96
N PHE A 342 -1.91 -0.28 17.41
CA PHE A 342 -0.90 0.28 18.31
C PHE A 342 -0.25 1.55 17.72
N PRO A 343 -0.10 2.65 18.48
CA PRO A 343 0.44 3.90 17.95
C PRO A 343 1.84 3.75 17.37
N THR A 344 2.15 4.54 16.34
CA THR A 344 3.49 4.62 15.76
C THR A 344 3.84 6.04 15.32
N GLU A 345 5.13 6.36 15.34
CA GLU A 345 5.68 7.61 14.82
C GLU A 345 6.38 7.41 13.45
N ALA A 346 6.15 6.29 12.78
CA ALA A 346 6.67 6.05 11.44
C ALA A 346 5.88 6.87 10.39
N THR A 347 6.57 7.71 9.62
CA THR A 347 5.94 8.60 8.63
C THR A 347 5.30 7.87 7.46
N GLY A 348 5.71 6.63 7.21
CA GLY A 348 5.19 5.76 6.16
C GLY A 348 3.95 4.96 6.57
N TRP A 349 3.50 5.07 7.82
CA TRP A 349 2.33 4.36 8.33
C TRP A 349 1.15 5.32 8.56
N SER A 350 0.09 5.16 7.78
CA SER A 350 -1.17 5.86 8.05
C SER A 350 -1.95 5.11 9.14
N SER A 351 -2.24 5.79 10.26
CA SER A 351 -3.00 5.22 11.37
C SER A 351 -4.39 4.75 10.90
N PRO A 352 -4.77 3.48 11.16
CA PRO A 352 -6.10 3.00 10.84
C PRO A 352 -7.19 3.64 11.72
N ILE A 353 -8.42 3.61 11.22
CA ILE A 353 -9.62 3.83 12.03
C ILE A 353 -9.83 2.64 12.98
N LEU A 354 -10.20 2.93 14.24
CA LEU A 354 -10.32 1.97 15.35
C LEU A 354 -11.45 0.92 15.18
N LYS A 355 -11.43 -0.14 16.01
CA LYS A 355 -12.25 -1.37 15.82
C LYS A 355 -13.70 -1.10 16.01
N GLU A 356 -13.93 -0.39 17.08
CA GLU A 356 -15.21 0.01 17.60
C GLU A 356 -15.95 0.86 16.56
N THR A 357 -15.22 1.65 15.76
CA THR A 357 -15.81 2.42 14.66
C THR A 357 -16.35 1.53 13.53
N TRP A 358 -15.62 0.48 13.14
CA TRP A 358 -16.07 -0.48 12.13
C TRP A 358 -17.19 -1.39 12.66
N GLU A 359 -17.08 -1.83 13.91
CA GLU A 359 -18.08 -2.67 14.58
C GLU A 359 -19.43 -1.95 14.79
N ALA A 360 -19.42 -0.62 14.91
CA ALA A 360 -20.64 0.17 15.06
C ALA A 360 -21.58 0.06 13.86
N LYS A 361 -21.08 -0.29 12.66
CA LYS A 361 -21.85 -0.38 11.40
C LYS A 361 -22.83 0.79 11.22
N ASN A 362 -22.38 1.99 11.59
CA ASN A 362 -23.24 3.15 11.61
C ASN A 362 -23.46 3.66 10.19
N GLU A 363 -24.64 3.37 9.63
CA GLU A 363 -25.09 3.85 8.33
C GLU A 363 -25.92 5.14 8.44
N ALA A 364 -26.03 5.72 9.64
CA ALA A 364 -26.84 6.92 9.84
C ALA A 364 -26.30 8.08 9.01
N THR A 365 -27.07 8.47 8.00
CA THR A 365 -26.89 9.72 7.27
C THR A 365 -27.52 10.85 8.06
N ARG A 366 -26.94 12.05 7.97
CA ARG A 366 -27.66 13.27 8.38
C ARG A 366 -28.63 13.66 7.28
N GLU A 367 -29.60 12.78 7.03
CA GLU A 367 -30.84 13.11 6.32
C GLU A 367 -31.76 13.89 7.27
N GLN A 368 -31.24 14.97 7.86
CA GLN A 368 -32.11 16.12 7.88
C GLN A 368 -32.11 16.56 6.43
N GLU A 369 -33.17 16.20 5.69
CA GLU A 369 -33.74 17.21 4.80
C GLU A 369 -33.68 18.49 5.63
N ALA A 370 -32.81 19.43 5.25
CA ALA A 370 -32.92 20.78 5.78
C ALA A 370 -34.37 21.10 5.49
N ASP A 371 -35.17 21.10 6.55
CA ASP A 371 -36.62 20.91 6.53
C ASP A 371 -37.16 21.40 5.18
N ALA A 372 -37.72 20.51 4.36
CA ALA A 372 -38.59 20.96 3.28
C ALA A 372 -39.78 21.78 3.84
N GLY A 373 -39.88 21.92 5.17
CA GLY A 373 -40.55 22.96 5.95
C GLY A 373 -39.81 24.30 6.12
N GLN A 374 -38.74 24.62 5.39
CA GLN A 374 -38.73 25.90 4.70
C GLN A 374 -39.91 25.81 3.74
N THR A 375 -41.10 26.10 4.28
CA THR A 375 -42.25 26.48 3.47
C THR A 375 -41.70 27.44 2.45
N THR A 376 -41.52 26.97 1.20
CA THR A 376 -41.18 27.82 0.08
C THR A 376 -42.25 28.87 0.14
N LYS A 377 -41.91 30.08 0.61
CA LYS A 377 -42.88 31.16 0.70
C LYS A 377 -43.43 31.26 -0.70
N PRO A 378 -44.75 31.02 -0.91
CA PRO A 378 -45.32 31.16 -2.23
C PRO A 378 -44.94 32.54 -2.73
N SER A 379 -44.24 32.56 -3.84
CA SER A 379 -43.95 33.82 -4.49
C SER A 379 -45.29 34.35 -5.00
N ASP A 380 -45.65 35.60 -4.65
CA ASP A 380 -46.86 36.27 -5.16
C ASP A 380 -46.76 36.60 -6.67
N LEU A 381 -45.74 36.08 -7.36
CA LEU A 381 -45.53 36.22 -8.79
C LEU A 381 -46.68 35.58 -9.57
N LYS A 382 -47.48 36.43 -10.23
CA LYS A 382 -48.46 36.02 -11.24
C LYS A 382 -47.79 36.02 -12.60
N TYR A 383 -47.82 34.89 -13.30
CA TYR A 383 -47.25 34.76 -14.64
C TYR A 383 -48.07 33.79 -15.50
N ASP A 384 -47.91 33.87 -16.82
CA ASP A 384 -48.45 32.91 -17.76
C ASP A 384 -47.54 31.66 -17.79
N ALA A 385 -48.06 30.54 -17.28
CA ALA A 385 -47.32 29.29 -17.18
C ALA A 385 -46.91 28.72 -18.55
N ALA A 386 -47.71 28.90 -19.59
CA ALA A 386 -47.40 28.40 -20.93
C ALA A 386 -46.27 29.22 -21.56
N ALA A 387 -46.33 30.54 -21.42
CA ALA A 387 -45.26 31.44 -21.89
C ALA A 387 -43.96 31.24 -21.12
N ALA A 388 -44.02 31.09 -19.79
CA ALA A 388 -42.84 30.88 -18.95
C ALA A 388 -42.17 29.55 -19.24
N THR A 389 -42.93 28.45 -19.31
CA THR A 389 -42.39 27.13 -19.67
C THR A 389 -41.68 27.20 -21.03
N LYS A 390 -42.33 27.78 -22.05
CA LYS A 390 -41.73 27.93 -23.37
C LYS A 390 -40.44 28.76 -23.35
N GLY A 391 -40.42 29.87 -22.61
CA GLY A 391 -39.26 30.75 -22.49
C GLY A 391 -38.08 30.08 -21.78
N ILE A 392 -38.34 29.42 -20.65
CA ILE A 392 -37.34 28.72 -19.86
C ILE A 392 -36.76 27.56 -20.66
N THR A 393 -37.59 26.70 -21.26
CA THR A 393 -37.11 25.58 -22.08
C THR A 393 -36.23 26.07 -23.23
N ALA A 394 -36.61 27.15 -23.91
CA ALA A 394 -35.80 27.73 -24.97
C ALA A 394 -34.47 28.31 -24.46
N ALA A 395 -34.45 28.93 -23.28
CA ALA A 395 -33.23 29.44 -22.65
C ALA A 395 -32.29 28.30 -22.26
N LEU A 396 -32.79 27.25 -21.59
CA LEU A 396 -32.02 26.08 -21.19
C LEU A 396 -31.42 25.35 -22.42
N GLN A 397 -32.20 25.17 -23.49
CA GLN A 397 -31.70 24.60 -24.75
C GLN A 397 -30.57 25.44 -25.36
N ARG A 398 -30.64 26.77 -25.27
CA ARG A 398 -29.55 27.64 -25.72
C ARG A 398 -28.31 27.52 -24.84
N VAL A 399 -28.47 27.37 -23.53
CA VAL A 399 -27.35 27.12 -22.61
C VAL A 399 -26.67 25.79 -22.96
N ILE A 400 -27.44 24.72 -23.17
CA ILE A 400 -26.91 23.41 -23.59
C ILE A 400 -26.16 23.52 -24.92
N ALA A 401 -26.72 24.25 -25.91
CA ALA A 401 -26.08 24.42 -27.21
C ALA A 401 -24.81 25.29 -27.16
N ALA A 402 -24.71 26.22 -26.21
CA ALA A 402 -23.57 27.10 -26.03
C ALA A 402 -22.39 26.45 -25.28
N GLU A 403 -22.59 25.28 -24.67
CA GLU A 403 -21.59 24.59 -23.85
C GLU A 403 -20.20 24.51 -24.51
N PRO A 404 -20.04 24.02 -25.75
CA PRO A 404 -18.70 23.84 -26.32
C PRO A 404 -17.93 25.16 -26.48
N GLU A 405 -18.65 26.25 -26.77
CA GLU A 405 -18.05 27.58 -26.93
C GLU A 405 -17.68 28.20 -25.57
N ILE A 406 -18.53 28.04 -24.56
CA ILE A 406 -18.25 28.52 -23.20
C ILE A 406 -17.06 27.75 -22.61
N THR A 407 -17.04 26.42 -22.71
CA THR A 407 -15.93 25.56 -22.30
C THR A 407 -14.62 25.99 -22.99
N LYS A 408 -14.67 26.29 -24.29
CA LYS A 408 -13.49 26.77 -25.04
C LYS A 408 -12.95 28.08 -24.48
N TYR A 409 -13.79 29.10 -24.25
CA TYR A 409 -13.32 30.38 -23.72
C TYR A 409 -12.83 30.27 -22.28
N ASP A 410 -13.52 29.47 -21.47
CA ASP A 410 -13.13 29.20 -20.10
C ASP A 410 -11.79 28.45 -20.05
N THR A 411 -11.49 27.55 -20.99
CA THR A 411 -10.16 26.90 -21.08
C THR A 411 -9.02 27.91 -21.32
N VAL A 412 -9.30 29.07 -21.93
CA VAL A 412 -8.27 30.09 -22.23
C VAL A 412 -7.84 30.88 -21.00
N VAL A 413 -8.77 31.17 -20.08
CA VAL A 413 -8.53 32.09 -18.94
C VAL A 413 -8.92 31.54 -17.57
N GLY A 414 -9.68 30.45 -17.54
CA GLY A 414 -10.17 29.73 -16.37
C GLY A 414 -9.72 28.26 -16.39
N ASP A 415 -10.54 27.38 -15.82
CA ASP A 415 -10.26 25.95 -15.64
C ASP A 415 -10.97 25.05 -16.66
N GLY A 416 -11.83 25.61 -17.51
CA GLY A 416 -12.40 24.92 -18.68
C GLY A 416 -13.58 24.02 -18.33
N ASP A 417 -14.29 24.28 -17.23
CA ASP A 417 -15.44 23.49 -16.80
C ASP A 417 -16.77 24.25 -16.85
N CYS A 418 -16.75 25.57 -17.06
CA CYS A 418 -17.93 26.43 -16.92
C CYS A 418 -19.07 26.04 -17.87
N GLY A 419 -18.73 25.72 -19.13
CA GLY A 419 -19.73 25.28 -20.10
C GLY A 419 -20.39 23.96 -19.68
N ILE A 420 -19.60 22.98 -19.25
CA ILE A 420 -20.08 21.68 -18.78
C ILE A 420 -20.96 21.86 -17.54
N GLY A 421 -20.56 22.71 -16.60
CA GLY A 421 -21.34 23.05 -15.41
C GLY A 421 -22.70 23.67 -15.74
N LEU A 422 -22.73 24.62 -16.68
CA LEU A 422 -23.96 25.26 -17.14
C LEU A 422 -24.89 24.30 -17.88
N LYS A 423 -24.33 23.43 -18.73
CA LYS A 423 -25.11 22.37 -19.41
C LYS A 423 -25.74 21.42 -18.41
N ARG A 424 -24.98 20.94 -17.43
CA ARG A 424 -25.49 20.02 -16.39
C ARG A 424 -26.59 20.65 -15.54
N GLY A 425 -26.53 21.96 -15.31
CA GLY A 425 -27.61 22.67 -14.61
C GLY A 425 -28.84 22.93 -15.48
N ALA A 426 -28.72 22.81 -16.80
CA ALA A 426 -29.80 23.06 -17.75
C ALA A 426 -30.52 21.79 -18.24
N GLU A 427 -29.83 20.64 -18.21
CA GLU A 427 -30.39 19.29 -18.35
C GLU A 427 -31.19 18.89 -17.10
#